data_AF-A0A0B7IPM6-F1
#
_entry.id   AF-A0A0B7IPM6-F1
#
_cell.length_a   1.000
_cell.length_b   1.000
_cell.length_c   1.000
_cell.angle_alpha   90.00
_cell.angle_beta   90.00
_cell.angle_gamma   90.00
#
_symmetry.space_group_name_H-M   'P 1'
#
loop_
_entity.id
_entity.type
_entity.pdbx_description
1 polymer ?
#
loop_
_entity_poly.entity_id
_entity_poly.type
_entity_poly.pdbx_seq_one_letter_code
_entity_poly.pdbx_strand_id
1 'polypeptide(L)' 'MKYQHLTLHQGYETKAYLKCNKSQKFIAQQMGVSESTISRELKRNELKRVEYNPQNAQ' A
#
# COMPACT_ATOMS: atom_id res chain seq x y z
N MET A 1 -12.70 -15.06 -5.04
CA MET A 1 -11.25 -14.98 -4.74
C MET A 1 -11.07 -14.27 -3.40
N LYS A 2 -10.32 -14.85 -2.47
CA LYS A 2 -10.03 -14.23 -1.17
C LYS A 2 -9.09 -13.04 -1.40
N TYR A 3 -9.50 -11.84 -0.98
CA TYR A 3 -8.66 -10.65 -1.07
C TYR A 3 -7.45 -10.85 -0.14
N GLN A 4 -6.26 -10.93 -0.74
CA GLN A 4 -5.02 -10.99 0.03
C GLN A 4 -4.61 -9.58 0.40
N HIS A 5 -4.63 -9.29 1.70
CA HIS A 5 -4.11 -8.05 2.25
C HIS A 5 -2.59 -8.02 2.06
N LEU A 6 -2.03 -6.82 1.91
CA LEU A 6 -0.58 -6.69 1.94
C LEU A 6 -0.07 -7.13 3.29
N THR A 7 1.08 -7.79 3.29
CA THR A 7 1.79 -8.10 4.52
C THR A 7 2.30 -6.81 5.17
N LEU A 8 2.57 -6.84 6.48
CA LEU A 8 3.12 -5.70 7.19
C LEU A 8 4.40 -5.15 6.53
N HIS A 9 5.25 -6.05 6.04
CA HIS A 9 6.47 -5.74 5.29
C HIS A 9 6.17 -4.93 4.03
N GLN A 10 5.26 -5.42 3.19
CA GLN A 10 4.83 -4.74 1.96
C GLN A 10 4.19 -3.38 2.23
N GLY A 11 3.52 -3.25 3.38
CA GLY A 11 3.05 -1.95 3.84
C GLY A 11 4.21 -1.00 4.11
N TYR A 12 5.26 -1.40 4.84
CA TYR A 12 6.43 -0.55 5.07
C TYR A 12 7.16 -0.17 3.78
N GLU A 13 7.27 -1.11 2.82
CA GLU A 13 7.82 -0.83 1.49
C GLU A 13 6.98 0.22 0.76
N THR A 14 5.65 0.06 0.76
CA THR A 14 4.72 1.04 0.19
C THR A 14 4.89 2.42 0.83
N LYS A 15 5.02 2.50 2.17
CA LYS A 15 5.28 3.75 2.89
C LYS A 15 6.57 4.42 2.42
N ALA A 16 7.66 3.65 2.29
CA ALA A 16 8.94 4.17 1.83
C ALA A 16 8.84 4.72 0.40
N TYR A 17 8.20 3.97 -0.51
CA TYR A 17 8.02 4.41 -1.89
C TYR A 17 7.13 5.67 -2.02
N LEU A 18 6.07 5.78 -1.21
CA LEU A 18 5.23 6.98 -1.16
C LEU A 18 6.03 8.20 -0.69
N LYS A 19 6.89 8.04 0.33
CA LYS A 19 7.82 9.11 0.77
C LYS A 19 8.80 9.53 -0.33
N CYS A 20 9.16 8.60 -1.21
CA CYS A 20 9.96 8.88 -2.39
C CYS A 20 9.15 9.38 -3.60
N ASN A 21 7.87 9.75 -3.42
CA ASN A 21 6.94 10.20 -4.47
C ASN A 21 6.82 9.22 -5.65
N LYS A 22 6.95 7.92 -5.41
CA LYS A 22 6.75 6.90 -6.45
C LYS A 22 5.25 6.70 -6.70
N SER A 23 4.91 6.39 -7.95
CA SER A 23 3.52 6.13 -8.35
C SER A 23 3.04 4.76 -7.88
N GLN A 24 1.72 4.60 -7.72
CA GLN A 24 1.11 3.32 -7.34
C GLN A 24 1.48 2.19 -8.30
N LYS A 25 1.50 2.48 -9.61
CA LYS A 25 1.95 1.56 -10.66
C LYS A 25 3.40 1.08 -10.43
N PHE A 26 4.31 1.97 -10.06
CA PHE A 26 5.70 1.60 -9.77
C PHE A 26 5.78 0.67 -8.55
N ILE A 27 5.07 1.02 -7.47
CA ILE A 27 5.02 0.22 -6.23
C ILE A 27 4.47 -1.18 -6.50
N ALA A 28 3.39 -1.25 -7.29
CA ALA A 28 2.76 -2.50 -7.68
C ALA A 28 3.72 -3.41 -8.47
N GLN A 29 4.48 -2.84 -9.42
CA GLN A 29 5.50 -3.57 -10.18
C GLN A 29 6.65 -4.05 -9.30
N GLN A 30 7.13 -3.23 -8.37
CA GLN A 30 8.22 -3.62 -7.46
C GLN A 30 7.82 -4.75 -6.51
N MET A 31 6.57 -4.75 -6.02
CA MET A 31 6.08 -5.77 -5.08
C MET A 31 5.42 -6.98 -5.76
N GLY A 32 5.32 -6.99 -7.10
CA GLY A 32 4.68 -8.07 -7.85
C GLY A 32 3.16 -8.19 -7.59
N VAL A 33 2.49 -7.09 -7.23
CA VAL A 33 1.05 -7.04 -6.97
C VAL A 33 0.32 -6.21 -8.02
N SER A 34 -1.01 -6.29 -8.07
CA SER A 34 -1.79 -5.41 -8.95
C SER A 34 -1.85 -3.99 -8.39
N GLU A 35 -1.94 -3.01 -9.29
CA GLU A 35 -2.15 -1.59 -8.92
C GLU A 35 -3.43 -1.40 -8.10
N SER A 36 -4.46 -2.19 -8.39
CA SER A 36 -5.71 -2.22 -7.61
C SER A 36 -5.52 -2.65 -6.16
N THR A 37 -4.51 -3.46 -5.84
CA THR A 37 -4.17 -3.85 -4.46
C THR A 37 -3.57 -2.67 -3.71
N ILE A 38 -2.64 -1.93 -4.34
CA ILE A 38 -2.05 -0.72 -3.77
C ILE A 38 -3.11 0.36 -3.55
N SER A 39 -3.98 0.59 -4.55
CA SER A 39 -5.06 1.58 -4.44
C SER A 39 -6.02 1.28 -3.29
N ARG A 40 -6.43 0.02 -3.12
CA ARG A 40 -7.30 -0.40 -2.01
C ARG A 40 -6.61 -0.24 -0.66
N GLU A 41 -5.32 -0.57 -0.58
CA GLU A 41 -4.54 -0.41 0.64
C GLU A 41 -4.44 1.07 1.04
N LEU A 42 -4.11 1.93 0.09
CA LEU A 42 -4.03 3.37 0.31
C LEU A 42 -5.36 3.92 0.80
N LYS A 43 -6.47 3.54 0.15
CA LYS A 43 -7.82 3.94 0.56
C LYS A 43 -8.15 3.47 1.98
N ARG A 44 -7.80 2.23 2.34
CA ARG A 44 -8.01 1.69 3.70
C ARG A 44 -7.24 2.50 4.75
N ASN A 45 -6.04 2.96 4.41
CA ASN A 45 -5.24 3.81 5.27
C ASN A 45 -5.76 5.25 5.36
N GLU A 46 -6.23 5.80 4.23
CA GLU A 46 -6.78 7.15 4.12
C GLU A 46 -8.05 7.34 4.96
N LEU A 47 -8.88 6.29 5.10
CA LEU A 47 -10.06 6.30 5.99
C LEU A 47 -9.72 6.63 7.45
N LYS A 48 -8.44 6.51 7.86
CA LYS A 48 -7.97 6.83 9.21
C LYS A 48 -7.43 8.25 9.34
N ARG A 49 -7.42 9.07 8.26
CA ARG A 49 -6.99 10.49 8.23
C ARG A 49 -5.59 10.76 8.84
N VAL A 50 -4.65 9.83 8.66
CA VAL A 50 -3.24 9.97 9.09
C VAL A 50 -2.33 9.68 7.90
N GLU A 51 -1.09 10.20 7.91
CA GLU A 51 -0.02 9.76 6.99
C GLU A 51 0.00 8.23 6.91
N TYR A 52 0.20 7.69 5.71
CA TYR A 52 0.17 6.25 5.46
C TYR A 52 0.96 5.47 6.54
N ASN A 53 0.24 4.70 7.35
CA ASN A 53 0.77 3.82 8.38
C ASN A 53 0.37 2.35 8.09
N PRO A 54 1.32 1.44 7.82
CA PRO A 54 1.04 0.03 7.55
C PRO A 54 0.22 -0.66 8.65
N GLN A 55 0.43 -0.29 9.92
CA GLN A 55 -0.29 -0.86 11.06
C GLN A 55 -1.78 -0.48 11.05
N ASN A 56 -2.11 0.62 10.37
CA ASN A 56 -3.47 1.10 10.19
C ASN A 56 -4.16 0.43 8.99
N ALA A 57 -3.44 -0.23 8.09
CA ALA A 57 -3.99 -0.76 6.85
C ALA A 57 -4.28 -2.28 6.87
N GLN A 58 -4.05 -2.96 8.01
CA GLN A 58 -4.43 -4.37 8.20
C GLN A 58 -5.94 -4.60 8.10
#